data_AF-A0A4Q3RNZ9-F1
#
_entry.id   AF-A0A4Q3RNZ9-F1
#
_cell.length_a   1.000
_cell.length_b   1.000
_cell.length_c   1.000
_cell.angle_alpha   90.00
_cell.angle_beta   90.00
_cell.angle_gamma   90.00
#
_symmetry.space_group_name_H-M   'P 1'
#
loop_
_entity.id
_entity.type
_entity.pdbx_description
1 polymer ?
#
loop_
_entity_poly.entity_id
_entity_poly.type
_entity_poly.pdbx_seq_one_letter_code
_entity_poly.pdbx_strand_id
1 'polypeptide(L)' 'MREFALNADMEYSQLSKIERGVTNPTIGTVYELAKALGVSPRDLFDFPTDL' A
#
# COMPACT_ATOMS: atom_id res chain seq x y z
N MET A 1 9.02 3.28 9.03
CA MET A 1 7.84 2.39 8.92
C MET A 1 6.62 2.90 9.69
N ARG A 2 6.70 3.11 11.02
CA ARG A 2 5.62 3.80 11.77
C ARG A 2 5.37 5.22 11.26
N GLU A 3 6.44 5.96 10.97
CA GLU A 3 6.38 7.27 10.33
C GLU A 3 5.69 7.24 8.97
N PHE A 4 5.97 6.23 8.15
CA PHE A 4 5.30 6.06 6.87
C PHE A 4 3.80 5.77 7.03
N ALA A 5 3.43 4.93 8.00
CA ALA A 5 2.02 4.68 8.31
C ALA A 5 1.30 5.98 8.71
N LEU A 6 1.92 6.84 9.51
CA LEU A 6 1.40 8.17 9.84
C LEU A 6 1.25 9.05 8.59
N ASN A 7 2.26 9.08 7.72
CA ASN A 7 2.22 9.87 6.48
C ASN A 7 1.16 9.38 5.48
N ALA A 8 0.84 8.09 5.51
CA ALA A 8 -0.21 7.47 4.69
C ALA A 8 -1.60 7.51 5.36
N ASP A 9 -1.75 8.21 6.49
CA ASP A 9 -2.98 8.25 7.31
C ASP A 9 -3.53 6.85 7.65
N MET A 10 -2.62 5.96 8.03
CA MET A 10 -2.89 4.55 8.25
C MET A 10 -2.38 4.07 9.60
N GLU A 11 -3.16 3.19 10.22
CA GLU A 11 -2.72 2.43 11.38
C GLU A 11 -1.52 1.53 11.01
N TYR A 12 -0.47 1.55 11.84
CA TYR A 12 0.71 0.72 11.63
C TYR A 12 0.36 -0.78 11.50
N SER A 13 -0.63 -1.24 12.28
CA SER A 13 -1.08 -2.62 12.24
C SER A 13 -1.78 -3.00 10.92
N GLN A 14 -2.45 -2.04 10.28
CA GLN A 14 -3.06 -2.22 8.96
C GLN A 14 -1.97 -2.29 7.89
N LEU A 15 -1.01 -1.36 7.90
CA LEU A 15 0.12 -1.36 6.97
C LEU A 15 0.88 -2.70 7.04
N SER A 16 1.20 -3.17 8.25
CA SER A 16 1.89 -4.45 8.45
C SER A 16 1.10 -5.66 7.94
N LYS A 17 -0.24 -5.63 7.94
CA LYS A 17 -1.06 -6.71 7.35
C LYS A 17 -0.99 -6.67 5.82
N ILE A 18 -0.98 -5.49 5.22
CA ILE A 18 -0.91 -5.31 3.76
C ILE A 18 0.43 -5.82 3.23
N GLU A 19 1.55 -5.45 3.84
CA GLU A 19 2.89 -5.88 3.40
C GLU A 19 3.10 -7.40 3.47
N ARG A 20 2.43 -8.06 4.41
CA ARG A 20 2.47 -9.52 4.56
C ARG A 20 1.42 -10.23 3.69
N GLY A 21 0.63 -9.50 2.90
CA GLY A 21 -0.46 -10.07 2.10
C GLY A 21 -1.60 -10.68 2.93
N VAL A 22 -1.74 -10.31 4.20
CA VAL A 22 -2.76 -10.84 5.12
C VAL A 22 -4.14 -10.21 4.86
N THR A 23 -4.17 -9.02 4.25
CA THR A 23 -5.40 -8.34 3.88
C THR A 23 -5.27 -7.74 2.48
N ASN A 24 -6.39 -7.72 1.75
CA ASN A 24 -6.44 -7.12 0.42
C ASN A 24 -6.82 -5.63 0.57
N PRO A 25 -5.93 -4.68 0.24
CA PRO A 25 -6.21 -3.27 0.38
C PRO A 25 -7.31 -2.82 -0.58
N THR A 26 -8.11 -1.83 -0.18
CA THR A 26 -9.06 -1.18 -1.09
C THR A 26 -8.30 -0.31 -2.10
N ILE A 27 -8.93 0.05 -3.23
CA ILE A 27 -8.34 1.01 -4.18
C ILE A 27 -7.98 2.34 -3.49
N GLY A 28 -8.81 2.82 -2.56
CA GLY A 28 -8.51 4.05 -1.80
C GLY A 28 -7.25 3.91 -0.92
N THR A 29 -7.07 2.75 -0.29
CA THR A 29 -5.86 2.44 0.50
C THR A 29 -4.61 2.41 -0.39
N VAL A 30 -4.72 1.82 -1.58
CA VAL A 30 -3.62 1.81 -2.57
C VAL A 30 -3.26 3.23 -2.99
N TYR A 31 -4.26 4.10 -3.19
CA TYR A 31 -4.04 5.50 -3.56
C TYR A 31 -3.28 6.28 -2.48
N GLU A 32 -3.69 6.19 -1.21
CA GLU A 32 -2.98 6.90 -0.13
C GLU A 32 -1.55 6.37 0.08
N LEU A 33 -1.34 5.05 -0.07
CA LEU A 33 0.01 4.47 -0.05
C LEU A 33 0.90 5.01 -1.19
N ALA A 34 0.39 5.02 -2.42
CA ALA A 34 1.13 5.52 -3.58
C ALA A 34 1.47 7.01 -3.44
N LYS A 35 0.51 7.80 -2.96
CA LYS A 35 0.68 9.23 -2.66
C LYS A 35 1.72 9.48 -1.57
N ALA A 36 1.70 8.71 -0.47
CA ALA A 36 2.70 8.81 0.59
C ALA A 36 4.11 8.39 0.14
N LEU A 37 4.21 7.49 -0.83
CA LEU A 37 5.46 7.05 -1.45
C LEU A 37 5.94 7.99 -2.58
N GLY A 38 5.08 8.88 -3.08
CA GLY A 38 5.38 9.74 -4.22
C GLY A 38 5.48 8.99 -5.56
N VAL A 39 4.74 7.88 -5.71
CA VAL A 39 4.72 7.03 -6.91
C VAL A 39 3.32 6.93 -7.50
N SER A 40 3.19 6.37 -8.70
CA SER A 40 1.89 6.08 -9.28
C SER A 40 1.29 4.80 -8.65
N PRO A 41 -0.05 4.69 -8.48
CA PRO A 41 -0.66 3.45 -8.00
C PRO A 41 -0.28 2.19 -8.80
N ARG A 42 0.04 2.34 -10.10
CA ARG A 42 0.49 1.22 -10.94
C ARG A 42 1.83 0.64 -10.50
N ASP A 43 2.68 1.46 -9.87
CA ASP A 43 4.03 1.06 -9.46
C ASP A 43 3.99 0.13 -8.24
N LEU A 44 2.82 0.02 -7.58
CA LEU A 44 2.57 -0.91 -6.48
C LEU A 44 2.14 -2.31 -6.96
N PHE A 45 2.01 -2.51 -8.27
CA PHE A 45 1.50 -3.74 -8.85
C PHE A 45 2.43 -4.25 -9.96
N ASP A 46 3.17 -5.31 -9.65
CA ASP A 46 4.03 -6.03 -10.60
C ASP A 46 3.43 -7.41 -10.89
N PHE A 47 2.22 -7.41 -11.45
CA PHE A 47 1.55 -8.66 -11.79
C PHE A 47 2.20 -9.27 -13.04
N PRO A 48 2.63 -10.54 -13.00
CA PRO A 48 3.09 -11.21 -14.20
C PRO A 48 1.97 -11.25 -15.24
N THR A 49 2.29 -10.92 -16.49
CA THR A 49 1.36 -10.97 -17.63
C THR A 49 1.06 -12.38 -18.10
N ASP A 50 1.75 -13.37 -17.53
CA ASP A 50 1.70 -14.77 -17.92
C ASP A 50 0.57 -15.46 -17.14
N LEU A 51 -0.68 -15.12 -17.49
CA LEU A 51 -1.88 -15.85 -17.11
C LEU A 51 -2.41 -16.63 -18.31
#